data_AF-A0A550HCL7-F1
#
_entry.id   AF-A0A550HCL7-F1
#
_cell.length_a   1.000
_cell.length_b   1.000
_cell.length_c   1.000
_cell.angle_alpha   90.00
_cell.angle_beta   90.00
_cell.angle_gamma   90.00
#
_symmetry.space_group_name_H-M   'P 1'
#
loop_
_entity.id
_entity.type
_entity.pdbx_description
1 polymer ?
#
loop_
_entity_poly.entity_id
_entity_poly.type
_entity_poly.pdbx_seq_one_letter_code
_entity_poly.pdbx_strand_id
1 'polypeptide(L)'
;MPSKTMAFHSYKGGTGKTTLIANLAALYAMKGKKVCLLDFDLYAPSLGMYFRKKPNTYLNALLRGELDLPNGKVDDSSLITDVSSELGLKGKLLLGFSSPNKEDIGEIEFQRDQKWQLKAVKRFQSFKRQLFQEHGIDCLLLDTSPGIRYWSINALAMANLLFLIMKPSDMDIQGTRKMANDIYDVLIRYGKSKYFIILNKVPDGSNSNGLKGELTELTWAGELKKDIGTDVVDAIPCCCDIQFSKHEFLYSIRHPEHIFSRKVQELSKRIENLC
;
A
#
# COMPACT_ATOMS: atom_id res chain seq x y z
N MET A 1 -14.37 -11.67 -12.08
CA MET A 1 -13.25 -12.07 -11.20
C MET A 1 -13.53 -11.54 -9.80
N PRO A 2 -13.12 -12.20 -8.71
CA PRO A 2 -13.24 -11.63 -7.36
C PRO A 2 -12.45 -10.32 -7.27
N SER A 3 -13.02 -9.32 -6.59
CA SER A 3 -12.41 -7.99 -6.39
C SER A 3 -11.03 -8.09 -5.76
N LYS A 4 -9.95 -7.76 -6.48
CA LYS A 4 -8.57 -7.83 -5.96
C LYS A 4 -8.24 -6.58 -5.14
N THR A 5 -8.42 -6.66 -3.81
CA THR A 5 -8.01 -5.61 -2.88
C THR A 5 -6.75 -6.01 -2.13
N MET A 6 -5.71 -5.20 -2.25
CA MET A 6 -4.41 -5.43 -1.63
C MET A 6 -4.10 -4.32 -0.64
N ALA A 7 -3.75 -4.66 0.59
CA ALA A 7 -3.30 -3.69 1.59
C ALA A 7 -1.82 -3.87 1.87
N PHE A 8 -1.08 -2.76 1.82
CA PHE A 8 0.34 -2.72 2.12
C PHE A 8 0.53 -2.02 3.44
N HIS A 9 1.32 -2.60 4.32
CA HIS A 9 1.50 -2.14 5.68
C HIS A 9 2.94 -2.35 6.14
N SER A 10 3.31 -1.75 7.27
CA SER A 10 4.64 -1.92 7.84
C SER A 10 4.62 -1.71 9.35
N TYR A 11 5.53 -2.37 10.06
CA TYR A 11 5.70 -2.14 11.50
C TYR A 11 6.15 -0.69 11.78
N LYS A 12 7.01 -0.14 10.93
CA LYS A 12 7.54 1.22 11.05
C LYS A 12 7.37 2.06 9.80
N GLY A 13 7.46 3.38 10.00
CA GLY A 13 7.60 4.34 8.92
C GLY A 13 8.97 4.25 8.24
N GLY A 14 9.07 4.78 7.02
CA GLY A 14 10.34 4.86 6.28
C GLY A 14 10.81 3.54 5.64
N THR A 15 9.97 2.50 5.60
CA THR A 15 10.25 1.24 4.90
C THR A 15 10.12 1.34 3.37
N GLY A 16 9.74 2.51 2.82
CA GLY A 16 9.61 2.75 1.38
C GLY A 16 8.30 2.26 0.75
N LYS A 17 7.28 2.01 1.58
CA LYS A 17 5.97 1.49 1.17
C LYS A 17 5.30 2.33 0.07
N THR A 18 5.06 3.62 0.33
CA THR A 18 4.40 4.56 -0.59
C THR A 18 5.08 4.60 -1.96
N THR A 19 6.42 4.73 -1.99
CA THR A 19 7.20 4.66 -3.24
C THR A 19 6.95 3.33 -3.95
N LEU A 20 7.10 2.20 -3.26
CA LEU A 20 7.01 0.87 -3.88
C LEU A 20 5.61 0.64 -4.48
N ILE A 21 4.55 0.91 -3.73
CA ILE A 21 3.18 0.68 -4.18
C ILE A 21 2.76 1.65 -5.29
N ALA A 22 3.24 2.90 -5.28
CA ALA A 22 2.94 3.86 -6.34
C ALA A 22 3.57 3.41 -7.67
N ASN A 23 4.81 2.92 -7.62
CA ASN A 23 5.47 2.33 -8.79
C ASN A 23 4.76 1.05 -9.25
N LEU A 24 4.36 0.17 -8.32
CA LEU A 24 3.60 -1.04 -8.63
C LEU A 24 2.26 -0.72 -9.31
N ALA A 25 1.51 0.24 -8.78
CA ALA A 25 0.24 0.70 -9.33
C ALA A 25 0.39 1.20 -10.76
N ALA A 26 1.42 2.03 -10.98
CA ALA A 26 1.68 2.61 -12.28
C ALA A 26 2.17 1.56 -13.29
N LEU A 27 2.96 0.55 -12.87
CA LEU A 27 3.34 -0.58 -13.71
C LEU A 27 2.14 -1.44 -14.13
N TYR A 28 1.20 -1.73 -13.21
CA TYR A 28 -0.04 -2.41 -13.57
C TYR A 28 -0.85 -1.60 -14.59
N ALA A 29 -0.96 -0.28 -14.40
CA ALA A 29 -1.63 0.59 -15.35
C ALA A 29 -0.89 0.68 -16.71
N MET A 30 0.44 0.65 -16.74
CA MET A 30 1.22 0.53 -17.99
C MET A 30 0.92 -0.77 -18.75
N LYS A 31 0.62 -1.86 -18.04
CA LYS A 31 0.19 -3.15 -18.62
C LYS A 31 -1.28 -3.15 -19.07
N GLY A 32 -1.99 -2.02 -18.99
CA GLY A 32 -3.39 -1.91 -19.42
C GLY A 32 -4.43 -2.17 -18.34
N LYS A 33 -4.03 -2.39 -17.08
CA LYS A 33 -4.96 -2.60 -15.97
C LYS A 33 -5.58 -1.30 -15.50
N LYS A 34 -6.81 -1.36 -14.99
CA LYS A 34 -7.46 -0.27 -14.25
C LYS A 34 -7.19 -0.44 -12.77
N VAL A 35 -6.37 0.43 -12.21
CA VAL A 35 -5.85 0.35 -10.86
C VAL A 35 -6.35 1.55 -10.06
N CYS A 36 -6.85 1.32 -8.86
CA CYS A 36 -7.09 2.37 -7.89
C CYS A 36 -6.07 2.26 -6.74
N LEU A 37 -5.38 3.35 -6.41
CA LEU A 37 -4.48 3.45 -5.29
C LEU A 37 -5.02 4.50 -4.31
N LEU A 38 -5.29 4.08 -3.07
CA LEU A 38 -5.81 4.95 -2.03
C LEU A 38 -4.76 5.20 -0.94
N ASP A 39 -4.58 6.47 -0.58
CA ASP A 39 -3.80 6.89 0.58
C ASP A 39 -4.61 6.64 1.84
N PHE A 40 -4.43 5.49 2.47
CA PHE A 40 -5.07 5.13 3.74
C PHE A 40 -4.10 5.29 4.93
N ASP A 41 -3.04 6.10 4.76
CA ASP A 41 -2.28 6.67 5.87
C ASP A 41 -2.94 7.98 6.31
N LEU A 42 -4.03 7.85 7.07
CA LEU A 42 -4.82 8.99 7.54
C LEU A 42 -4.09 9.83 8.60
N TYR A 43 -2.91 9.41 9.07
CA TYR A 43 -2.14 10.09 10.11
C TYR A 43 -0.94 10.85 9.55
N ALA A 44 -0.32 10.33 8.49
CA ALA A 44 0.81 10.94 7.81
C ALA A 44 0.73 10.70 6.29
N PRO A 45 -0.32 11.22 5.62
CA PRO A 45 -0.55 10.97 4.20
C PRO A 45 0.59 11.51 3.35
N SER A 46 0.93 10.79 2.29
CA SER A 46 2.12 11.09 1.48
C SER A 46 1.89 10.96 -0.03
N LEU A 47 0.81 10.32 -0.49
CA LEU A 47 0.53 10.19 -1.91
C LEU A 47 0.26 11.54 -2.58
N GLY A 48 -0.42 12.48 -1.90
CA GLY A 48 -0.69 13.81 -2.46
C GLY A 48 0.60 14.56 -2.81
N MET A 49 1.60 14.49 -1.92
CA MET A 49 2.93 15.04 -2.14
C MET A 49 3.71 14.26 -3.21
N TYR A 50 3.65 12.93 -3.15
CA TYR A 50 4.33 12.05 -4.10
C TYR A 50 3.87 12.32 -5.54
N PHE A 51 2.55 12.36 -5.77
CA PHE A 51 1.94 12.64 -7.07
C PHE A 51 1.85 14.13 -7.41
N ARG A 52 2.20 15.02 -6.47
CA ARG A 52 2.05 16.48 -6.61
C ARG A 52 0.62 16.87 -7.01
N LYS A 53 -0.36 16.23 -6.38
CA LYS A 53 -1.79 16.46 -6.60
C LYS A 53 -2.44 16.97 -5.33
N LYS A 54 -3.34 17.93 -5.52
CA LYS A 54 -4.27 18.40 -4.50
C LYS A 54 -5.68 18.07 -4.99
N PRO A 55 -6.35 17.06 -4.42
CA PRO A 55 -7.72 16.74 -4.84
C PRO A 55 -8.69 17.82 -4.35
N ASN A 56 -9.89 17.82 -4.94
CA ASN A 56 -11.00 18.63 -4.44
C ASN A 56 -11.58 18.07 -3.14
N THR A 57 -11.55 16.74 -2.98
CA THR A 57 -12.09 16.05 -1.81
C THR A 57 -11.15 14.94 -1.36
N TYR A 58 -10.89 14.87 -0.05
CA TYR A 58 -10.07 13.82 0.55
C TYR A 58 -10.94 12.67 1.05
N LEU A 59 -10.33 11.50 1.24
CA LEU A 59 -10.98 10.32 1.82
C LEU A 59 -11.55 10.59 3.23
N ASN A 60 -11.05 11.60 3.95
CA ASN A 60 -11.60 12.03 5.23
C ASN A 60 -13.09 12.40 5.13
N ALA A 61 -13.51 13.08 4.05
CA ALA A 61 -14.91 13.46 3.82
C ALA A 61 -15.82 12.22 3.64
N LEU A 62 -15.31 11.20 2.93
CA LEU A 62 -15.97 9.90 2.81
C LEU A 62 -16.17 9.26 4.19
N LEU A 63 -15.14 9.23 5.03
CA LEU A 63 -15.25 8.60 6.35
C LEU A 63 -16.23 9.35 7.27
N ARG A 64 -16.26 10.69 7.19
CA ARG A 64 -17.22 11.54 7.92
C ARG A 64 -18.66 11.38 7.44
N GLY A 65 -18.86 10.94 6.20
CA GLY A 65 -20.20 10.77 5.61
C GLY A 65 -20.73 12.02 4.92
N GLU A 66 -19.85 12.96 4.58
CA GLU A 66 -20.22 14.16 3.80
C GLU A 66 -20.68 13.82 2.38
N LEU A 67 -20.35 12.60 1.94
CA LEU A 67 -20.61 12.10 0.58
C LEU A 67 -21.72 11.04 0.57
N ASP A 68 -22.45 10.85 1.67
CA ASP A 68 -23.52 9.86 1.77
C ASP A 68 -24.70 10.24 0.84
N LEU A 69 -25.12 9.31 -0.02
CA LEU A 69 -26.29 9.47 -0.87
C LEU A 69 -27.52 8.74 -0.27
N PRO A 70 -28.76 9.20 -0.52
CA PRO A 70 -29.97 8.59 0.03
C PRO A 70 -30.17 7.11 -0.33
N ASN A 71 -29.59 6.65 -1.43
CA ASN A 71 -29.65 5.27 -1.91
C ASN A 71 -28.58 4.35 -1.26
N GLY A 72 -27.83 4.83 -0.26
CA GLY A 72 -26.77 4.09 0.42
C GLY A 72 -25.45 3.98 -0.37
N LYS A 73 -25.36 4.64 -1.52
CA LYS A 73 -24.10 4.86 -2.24
C LYS A 73 -23.35 6.07 -1.64
N VAL A 74 -22.15 6.30 -2.14
CA VAL A 74 -21.44 7.56 -1.90
C VAL A 74 -21.23 8.32 -3.20
N ASP A 75 -21.21 9.65 -3.12
CA ASP A 75 -20.78 10.52 -4.21
C ASP A 75 -19.25 10.49 -4.27
N ASP A 76 -18.71 9.74 -5.23
CA ASP A 76 -17.26 9.58 -5.42
C ASP A 76 -16.69 10.43 -6.57
N SER A 77 -17.52 11.30 -7.15
CA SER A 77 -17.16 12.10 -8.33
C SER A 77 -15.94 13.01 -8.11
N SER A 78 -15.73 13.48 -6.89
CA SER A 78 -14.61 14.34 -6.49
C SER A 78 -13.53 13.64 -5.65
N LEU A 79 -13.73 12.37 -5.26
CA LEU A 79 -12.80 11.59 -4.44
C LEU A 79 -11.62 11.04 -5.23
N ILE A 80 -11.86 10.73 -6.51
CA ILE A 80 -10.90 10.06 -7.36
C ILE A 80 -10.26 11.03 -8.35
N THR A 81 -8.93 11.03 -8.38
CA THR A 81 -8.13 11.74 -9.39
C THR A 81 -7.58 10.74 -10.40
N ASP A 82 -7.98 10.85 -11.67
CA ASP A 82 -7.42 10.07 -12.78
C ASP A 82 -6.14 10.74 -13.30
N VAL A 83 -4.99 10.05 -13.17
CA VAL A 83 -3.69 10.54 -13.68
C VAL A 83 -3.24 9.82 -14.95
N SER A 84 -4.10 9.02 -15.56
CA SER A 84 -3.72 8.10 -16.65
C SER A 84 -3.24 8.83 -17.90
N SER A 85 -3.96 9.88 -18.32
CA SER A 85 -3.64 10.66 -19.52
C SER A 85 -2.36 11.45 -19.35
N GLU A 86 -2.15 12.05 -18.17
CA GLU A 86 -0.93 12.80 -17.83
C GLU A 86 0.31 11.90 -17.88
N LEU A 87 0.16 10.63 -17.53
CA LEU A 87 1.24 9.66 -17.47
C LEU A 87 1.36 8.80 -18.74
N GLY A 88 0.52 9.01 -19.75
CA GLY A 88 0.55 8.22 -20.99
C GLY A 88 0.32 6.71 -20.77
N LEU A 89 -0.52 6.33 -19.80
CA LEU A 89 -0.74 4.93 -19.43
C LEU A 89 -1.72 4.24 -20.40
N LYS A 90 -1.48 2.95 -20.66
CA LYS A 90 -2.40 2.12 -21.47
C LYS A 90 -3.70 1.79 -20.73
N GLY A 91 -3.61 1.63 -19.41
CA GLY A 91 -4.71 1.33 -18.51
C GLY A 91 -5.18 2.58 -17.76
N LYS A 92 -5.69 2.38 -16.54
CA LYS A 92 -6.08 3.49 -15.66
C LYS A 92 -5.30 3.46 -14.36
N LEU A 93 -4.86 4.63 -13.90
CA LEU A 93 -4.36 4.86 -12.56
C LEU A 93 -5.23 5.94 -11.89
N LEU A 94 -6.10 5.47 -11.01
CA LEU A 94 -7.01 6.26 -10.20
C LEU A 94 -6.42 6.44 -8.80
N LEU A 95 -6.46 7.65 -8.27
CA LEU A 95 -5.87 8.00 -6.98
C LEU A 95 -6.91 8.58 -6.04
N GLY A 96 -6.92 8.14 -4.78
CA GLY A 96 -7.64 8.80 -3.70
C GLY A 96 -6.67 9.20 -2.60
N PHE A 97 -6.79 10.42 -2.08
CA PHE A 97 -5.83 10.98 -1.14
C PHE A 97 -6.47 11.23 0.23
N SER A 98 -5.66 11.13 1.27
CA SER A 98 -6.01 11.55 2.63
C SER A 98 -5.50 12.96 2.92
N SER A 99 -6.22 13.68 3.78
CA SER A 99 -5.95 15.07 4.08
C SER A 99 -4.71 15.23 4.96
N PRO A 100 -3.74 16.09 4.58
CA PRO A 100 -2.60 16.42 5.42
C PRO A 100 -2.93 17.47 6.49
N ASN A 101 -4.16 17.99 6.54
CA ASN A 101 -4.54 19.03 7.50
C ASN A 101 -4.59 18.46 8.92
N LYS A 102 -4.10 19.24 9.89
CA LYS A 102 -4.01 18.83 11.29
C LYS A 102 -5.38 18.52 11.88
N GLU A 103 -6.38 19.30 11.53
CA GLU A 103 -7.75 19.16 12.02
C GLU A 103 -8.35 17.82 11.57
N ASP A 104 -8.18 17.49 10.28
CA ASP A 104 -8.68 16.26 9.69
C ASP A 104 -7.98 15.01 10.27
N ILE A 105 -6.66 15.09 10.52
CA ILE A 105 -5.88 14.02 11.16
C ILE A 105 -6.31 13.83 12.61
N GLY A 106 -6.39 14.93 13.37
CA GLY A 106 -6.77 14.90 14.78
C GLY A 106 -8.18 14.36 14.99
N GLU A 107 -9.13 14.75 14.15
CA GLU A 107 -10.50 14.24 14.21
C GLU A 107 -10.52 12.70 14.06
N ILE A 108 -9.81 12.17 13.06
CA ILE A 108 -9.74 10.73 12.81
C ILE A 108 -9.02 9.97 13.93
N GLU A 109 -8.01 10.56 14.55
CA GLU A 109 -7.25 9.97 15.65
C GLU A 109 -8.04 9.94 16.97
N PHE A 110 -8.74 11.03 17.28
CA PHE A 110 -9.45 11.19 18.54
C PHE A 110 -10.91 10.71 18.50
N GLN A 111 -11.42 10.36 17.32
CA GLN A 111 -12.76 9.81 17.17
C GLN A 111 -12.87 8.38 17.72
N ARG A 112 -13.42 8.27 18.94
CA ARG A 112 -13.59 7.01 19.69
C ARG A 112 -15.01 6.45 19.66
N ASP A 113 -15.95 7.11 19.00
CA ASP A 113 -17.33 6.62 18.87
C ASP A 113 -17.38 5.39 17.94
N GLN A 114 -17.67 4.21 18.53
CA GLN A 114 -17.80 2.95 17.81
C GLN A 114 -18.90 3.00 16.73
N LYS A 115 -20.02 3.71 16.97
CA LYS A 115 -21.10 3.84 15.97
C LYS A 115 -20.61 4.64 14.77
N TRP A 116 -19.88 5.73 15.00
CA TRP A 116 -19.30 6.52 13.93
C TRP A 116 -18.29 5.68 13.14
N GLN A 117 -17.39 4.97 13.83
CA GLN A 117 -16.38 4.12 13.22
C GLN A 117 -17.00 3.01 12.35
N LEU A 118 -18.04 2.34 12.84
CA LEU A 118 -18.79 1.34 12.08
C LEU A 118 -19.46 1.93 10.84
N LYS A 119 -20.01 3.15 10.93
CA LYS A 119 -20.59 3.84 9.76
C LYS A 119 -19.52 4.17 8.74
N ALA A 120 -18.38 4.70 9.16
CA ALA A 120 -17.27 5.03 8.27
C ALA A 120 -16.70 3.78 7.56
N VAL A 121 -16.56 2.66 8.27
CA VAL A 121 -16.24 1.35 7.70
C VAL A 121 -17.25 0.93 6.63
N LYS A 122 -18.56 1.08 6.90
CA LYS A 122 -19.63 0.77 5.92
C LYS A 122 -19.58 1.67 4.69
N ARG A 123 -19.28 2.97 4.86
CA ARG A 123 -19.12 3.91 3.74
C ARG A 123 -17.97 3.50 2.84
N PHE A 124 -16.82 3.18 3.44
CA PHE A 124 -15.68 2.69 2.67
C PHE A 124 -15.99 1.38 1.94
N GLN A 125 -16.73 0.46 2.56
CA GLN A 125 -17.21 -0.75 1.86
C GLN A 125 -18.15 -0.44 0.69
N SER A 126 -19.02 0.57 0.84
CA SER A 126 -19.90 1.05 -0.24
C SER A 126 -19.07 1.63 -1.39
N PHE A 127 -18.14 2.52 -1.07
CA PHE A 127 -17.21 3.12 -2.03
C PHE A 127 -16.36 2.07 -2.76
N LYS A 128 -15.76 1.13 -2.03
CA LYS A 128 -15.02 0.00 -2.61
C LYS A 128 -15.87 -0.76 -3.61
N ARG A 129 -17.15 -1.02 -3.30
CA ARG A 129 -18.07 -1.71 -4.21
C ARG A 129 -18.31 -0.88 -5.49
N GLN A 130 -18.51 0.44 -5.37
CA GLN A 130 -18.65 1.34 -6.54
C GLN A 130 -17.39 1.33 -7.41
N LEU A 131 -16.20 1.37 -6.80
CA LEU A 131 -14.93 1.27 -7.55
C LEU A 131 -14.87 0.02 -8.42
N PHE A 132 -15.26 -1.14 -7.90
CA PHE A 132 -15.25 -2.40 -8.68
C PHE A 132 -16.42 -2.51 -9.67
N GLN A 133 -17.63 -2.09 -9.29
CA GLN A 133 -18.84 -2.34 -10.08
C GLN A 133 -19.12 -1.24 -11.12
N GLU A 134 -18.81 0.02 -10.79
CA GLU A 134 -19.15 1.19 -11.61
C GLU A 134 -17.91 1.71 -12.35
N HIS A 135 -16.78 1.86 -11.65
CA HIS A 135 -15.51 2.26 -12.30
C HIS A 135 -14.79 1.09 -12.99
N GLY A 136 -15.20 -0.15 -12.68
CA GLY A 136 -14.68 -1.36 -13.31
C GLY A 136 -13.18 -1.57 -13.08
N ILE A 137 -12.65 -1.20 -11.91
CA ILE A 137 -11.23 -1.40 -11.60
C ILE A 137 -10.89 -2.90 -11.52
N ASP A 138 -9.69 -3.25 -11.96
CA ASP A 138 -9.15 -4.61 -11.86
C ASP A 138 -8.60 -4.87 -10.45
N CYS A 139 -7.99 -3.87 -9.82
CA CYS A 139 -7.45 -3.99 -8.46
C CYS A 139 -7.46 -2.65 -7.69
N LEU A 140 -7.57 -2.79 -6.38
CA LEU A 140 -7.51 -1.72 -5.39
C LEU A 140 -6.28 -1.92 -4.50
N LEU A 141 -5.40 -0.94 -4.43
CA LEU A 141 -4.20 -0.91 -3.60
C LEU A 141 -4.45 0.09 -2.45
N LEU A 142 -4.19 -0.33 -1.21
CA LEU A 142 -4.31 0.52 -0.03
C LEU A 142 -2.90 0.78 0.55
N ASP A 143 -2.45 2.04 0.49
CA ASP A 143 -1.30 2.51 1.26
C ASP A 143 -1.74 2.73 2.69
N THR A 144 -1.14 2.09 3.70
CA THR A 144 -1.62 2.25 5.08
C THR A 144 -0.60 2.90 6.00
N SER A 145 -1.08 3.53 7.05
CA SER A 145 -0.23 4.00 8.15
C SER A 145 0.62 2.87 8.74
N PRO A 146 1.88 3.12 9.15
CA PRO A 146 2.66 2.11 9.83
C PRO A 146 2.17 1.87 11.26
N GLY A 147 2.56 0.73 11.84
CA GLY A 147 2.33 0.38 13.23
C GLY A 147 0.94 -0.21 13.48
N ILE A 148 0.44 -0.11 14.70
CA ILE A 148 -0.86 -0.69 15.10
C ILE A 148 -1.84 0.45 15.29
N ARG A 149 -2.55 0.84 14.22
CA ARG A 149 -3.54 1.93 14.27
C ARG A 149 -4.90 1.43 13.83
N TYR A 150 -5.96 2.08 14.31
CA TYR A 150 -7.34 1.68 14.02
C TYR A 150 -7.59 1.55 12.51
N TRP A 151 -7.20 2.56 11.74
CA TRP A 151 -7.45 2.59 10.31
C TRP A 151 -6.54 1.68 9.50
N SER A 152 -5.30 1.44 9.94
CA SER A 152 -4.45 0.45 9.28
C SER A 152 -5.01 -0.96 9.46
N ILE A 153 -5.48 -1.32 10.67
CA ILE A 153 -6.13 -2.62 10.92
C ILE A 153 -7.41 -2.78 10.09
N ASN A 154 -8.26 -1.75 10.03
CA ASN A 154 -9.49 -1.82 9.24
C ASN A 154 -9.21 -1.93 7.73
N ALA A 155 -8.20 -1.23 7.20
CA ALA A 155 -7.77 -1.39 5.82
C ALA A 155 -7.30 -2.83 5.53
N LEU A 156 -6.52 -3.42 6.45
CA LEU A 156 -6.10 -4.82 6.36
C LEU A 156 -7.30 -5.77 6.38
N ALA A 157 -8.25 -5.57 7.29
CA ALA A 157 -9.46 -6.40 7.40
C ALA A 157 -10.36 -6.33 6.15
N MET A 158 -10.31 -5.23 5.40
CA MET A 158 -11.08 -5.04 4.16
C MET A 158 -10.38 -5.55 2.90
N ALA A 159 -9.10 -5.93 3.00
CA ALA A 159 -8.31 -6.40 1.88
C ALA A 159 -8.30 -7.93 1.80
N ASN A 160 -8.15 -8.45 0.59
CA ASN A 160 -8.11 -9.88 0.29
C ASN A 160 -6.67 -10.42 0.29
N LEU A 161 -5.70 -9.54 0.06
CA LEU A 161 -4.28 -9.87 0.04
C LEU A 161 -3.52 -8.81 0.83
N LEU A 162 -2.65 -9.24 1.75
CA LEU A 162 -1.94 -8.34 2.65
C LEU A 162 -0.43 -8.44 2.39
N PHE A 163 0.26 -7.30 2.44
CA PHE A 163 1.70 -7.23 2.26
C PHE A 163 2.35 -6.47 3.42
N LEU A 164 3.23 -7.16 4.15
CA LEU A 164 4.08 -6.57 5.17
C LEU A 164 5.41 -6.15 4.54
N ILE A 165 5.63 -4.83 4.46
CA ILE A 165 6.87 -4.25 3.95
C ILE A 165 7.80 -3.96 5.14
N MET A 166 9.00 -4.51 5.09
CA MET A 166 10.00 -4.36 6.15
C MET A 166 11.41 -4.19 5.58
N LYS A 167 12.31 -3.62 6.40
CA LYS A 167 13.74 -3.60 6.08
C LYS A 167 14.42 -4.81 6.72
N PRO A 168 15.54 -5.29 6.16
CA PRO A 168 16.33 -6.37 6.76
C PRO A 168 17.12 -5.87 7.98
N SER A 169 16.45 -5.65 9.11
CA SER A 169 17.09 -5.25 10.37
C SER A 169 16.40 -5.92 11.55
N ASP A 170 17.16 -6.27 12.59
CA ASP A 170 16.67 -7.03 13.75
C ASP A 170 15.44 -6.40 14.41
N MET A 171 15.44 -5.08 14.54
CA MET A 171 14.33 -4.35 15.14
C MET A 171 13.06 -4.38 14.28
N ASP A 172 13.22 -4.34 12.95
CA ASP A 172 12.08 -4.48 12.03
C ASP A 172 11.59 -5.94 11.99
N ILE A 173 12.49 -6.93 12.07
CA ILE A 173 12.13 -8.35 12.15
C ILE A 173 11.30 -8.62 13.39
N GLN A 174 11.82 -8.27 14.57
CA GLN A 174 11.13 -8.53 15.84
C GLN A 174 9.77 -7.82 15.92
N GLY A 175 9.71 -6.57 15.47
CA GLY A 175 8.45 -5.82 15.43
C GLY A 175 7.46 -6.38 14.42
N THR A 176 7.93 -6.81 13.25
CA THR A 176 7.09 -7.45 12.23
C THR A 176 6.58 -8.80 12.71
N ARG A 177 7.41 -9.61 13.39
CA ARG A 177 6.99 -10.88 14.01
C ARG A 177 5.86 -10.66 15.01
N LYS A 178 6.03 -9.68 15.91
CA LYS A 178 4.98 -9.34 16.88
C LYS A 178 3.68 -8.91 16.18
N MET A 179 3.79 -8.04 15.18
CA MET A 179 2.64 -7.59 14.40
C MET A 179 1.94 -8.71 13.64
N ALA A 180 2.70 -9.64 13.07
CA ALA A 180 2.17 -10.81 12.38
C ALA A 180 1.30 -11.64 13.33
N ASN A 181 1.84 -11.97 14.51
CA ASN A 181 1.13 -12.74 15.53
C ASN A 181 -0.11 -12.01 16.07
N ASP A 182 0.02 -10.72 16.40
CA ASP A 182 -1.03 -9.97 17.10
C ASP A 182 -2.18 -9.55 16.16
N ILE A 183 -1.90 -9.35 14.86
CA ILE A 183 -2.87 -8.78 13.91
C ILE A 183 -3.12 -9.72 12.75
N TYR A 184 -2.09 -10.14 12.04
CA TYR A 184 -2.25 -10.84 10.77
C TYR A 184 -2.82 -12.24 11.01
N ASP A 185 -2.29 -12.99 11.97
CA ASP A 185 -2.78 -14.32 12.31
C ASP A 185 -4.24 -14.28 12.78
N VAL A 186 -4.64 -13.22 13.48
CA VAL A 186 -6.04 -12.97 13.87
C VAL A 186 -6.89 -12.71 12.62
N LEU A 187 -6.46 -11.79 11.74
CA LEU A 187 -7.19 -11.46 10.52
C LEU A 187 -7.31 -12.65 9.55
N ILE A 188 -6.32 -13.54 9.50
CA ILE A 188 -6.35 -14.75 8.68
C ILE A 188 -7.26 -15.79 9.33
N ARG A 189 -7.18 -15.98 10.65
CA ARG A 189 -8.01 -16.94 11.37
C ARG A 189 -9.51 -16.62 11.25
N TYR A 190 -9.86 -15.34 11.28
CA TYR A 190 -11.24 -14.87 11.17
C TYR A 190 -11.63 -14.39 9.77
N GLY A 191 -10.70 -14.41 8.80
CA GLY A 191 -10.89 -13.90 7.46
C GLY A 191 -10.42 -14.87 6.37
N LYS A 192 -10.43 -14.41 5.11
CA LYS A 192 -9.95 -15.18 3.94
C LYS A 192 -8.63 -14.64 3.38
N SER A 193 -8.00 -13.72 4.08
CA SER A 193 -6.85 -12.99 3.57
C SER A 193 -5.58 -13.80 3.77
N LYS A 194 -4.72 -13.84 2.76
CA LYS A 194 -3.34 -14.29 2.92
C LYS A 194 -2.45 -13.07 3.08
N TYR A 195 -1.35 -13.23 3.80
CA TYR A 195 -0.36 -12.18 3.92
C TYR A 195 1.01 -12.67 3.52
N PHE A 196 1.82 -11.76 3.00
CA PHE A 196 3.16 -12.04 2.55
C PHE A 196 4.11 -10.92 2.96
N ILE A 197 5.41 -11.22 2.97
CA ILE A 197 6.44 -10.23 3.27
C ILE A 197 7.04 -9.70 1.97
N ILE A 198 7.33 -8.41 1.93
CA ILE A 198 8.20 -7.80 0.92
C ILE A 198 9.36 -7.15 1.67
N LEU A 199 10.58 -7.59 1.37
CA LEU A 199 11.77 -6.94 1.89
C LEU A 199 12.10 -5.74 1.02
N ASN A 200 12.32 -4.58 1.65
CA ASN A 200 12.72 -3.37 0.94
C ASN A 200 13.97 -2.77 1.56
N LYS A 201 14.71 -2.02 0.74
CA LYS A 201 16.00 -1.43 1.08
C LYS A 201 17.02 -2.49 1.52
N VAL A 202 17.05 -3.62 0.81
CA VAL A 202 18.04 -4.67 1.07
C VAL A 202 19.43 -4.19 0.62
N PRO A 203 20.43 -4.16 1.51
CA PRO A 203 21.79 -3.77 1.13
C PRO A 203 22.30 -4.66 0.00
N ASP A 204 22.90 -4.05 -1.02
CA ASP A 204 23.56 -4.82 -2.07
C ASP A 204 24.87 -5.41 -1.51
N GLY A 205 25.00 -6.74 -1.57
CA GLY A 205 26.20 -7.47 -1.13
C GLY A 205 27.45 -7.17 -1.97
N SER A 206 27.31 -6.48 -3.10
CA SER A 206 28.41 -6.13 -4.01
C SER A 206 29.32 -4.99 -3.50
N ASN A 207 28.79 -4.07 -2.68
CA ASN A 207 29.50 -2.84 -2.27
C ASN A 207 29.86 -2.77 -0.77
N SER A 208 29.54 -3.81 0.00
CA SER A 208 29.98 -3.89 1.40
C SER A 208 31.39 -4.46 1.50
N ASN A 209 32.39 -3.59 1.61
CA ASN A 209 33.81 -3.91 1.92
C ASN A 209 34.01 -4.56 3.33
N GLY A 210 33.11 -5.43 3.76
CA GLY A 210 33.14 -6.07 5.08
C GLY A 210 32.00 -7.03 5.39
N LEU A 211 30.94 -7.11 4.57
CA LEU A 211 29.85 -8.10 4.70
C LEU A 211 29.98 -9.19 3.63
N LYS A 212 31.22 -9.65 3.37
CA LYS A 212 31.46 -10.89 2.61
C LYS A 212 31.16 -12.08 3.54
N GLY A 213 29.86 -12.30 3.81
CA GLY A 213 29.37 -13.41 4.62
C GLY A 213 27.85 -13.53 4.54
N GLU A 214 27.39 -14.55 3.82
CA GLU A 214 26.13 -15.31 4.03
C GLU A 214 24.74 -14.68 3.83
N LEU A 215 24.62 -13.38 3.59
CA LEU A 215 23.30 -12.72 3.52
C LEU A 215 22.80 -12.57 2.07
N THR A 216 22.53 -13.70 1.40
CA THR A 216 21.82 -13.68 0.11
C THR A 216 20.32 -13.43 0.31
N GLU A 217 19.64 -12.87 -0.70
CA GLU A 217 18.17 -12.73 -0.74
C GLU A 217 17.44 -14.03 -0.34
N LEU A 218 17.99 -15.19 -0.73
CA LEU A 218 17.47 -16.51 -0.44
C LEU A 218 17.64 -16.91 1.04
N THR A 219 18.76 -16.56 1.66
CA THR A 219 19.02 -16.86 3.09
C THR A 219 17.99 -16.14 3.97
N TRP A 220 17.79 -14.84 3.73
CA TRP A 220 16.82 -14.03 4.48
C TRP A 220 15.39 -14.52 4.27
N ALA A 221 15.02 -14.87 3.04
CA ALA A 221 13.68 -15.35 2.76
C ALA A 221 13.35 -16.63 3.54
N GLY A 222 14.28 -17.59 3.60
CA GLY A 222 14.11 -18.84 4.33
C GLY A 222 14.02 -18.65 5.84
N GLU A 223 14.89 -17.80 6.41
CA GLU A 223 14.88 -17.49 7.85
C GLU A 223 13.62 -16.73 8.26
N LEU A 224 13.24 -15.69 7.53
CA LEU A 224 12.04 -14.91 7.81
C LEU A 224 10.77 -15.75 7.69
N LYS A 225 10.72 -16.68 6.74
CA LYS A 225 9.59 -17.61 6.63
C LYS A 225 9.46 -18.49 7.87
N LYS A 226 10.57 -19.02 8.39
CA LYS A 226 10.57 -19.81 9.63
C LYS A 226 10.18 -18.97 10.83
N ASP A 227 10.61 -17.72 10.86
CA ASP A 227 10.52 -16.84 12.00
C ASP A 227 9.18 -16.11 12.14
N ILE A 228 8.60 -15.66 11.01
CA ILE A 228 7.34 -14.93 10.94
C ILE A 228 6.18 -15.84 10.50
N GLY A 229 6.47 -16.97 9.85
CA GLY A 229 5.47 -17.95 9.45
C GLY A 229 4.79 -17.67 8.10
N THR A 230 5.34 -16.76 7.29
CA THR A 230 4.82 -16.47 5.93
C THR A 230 5.92 -16.31 4.87
N ASP A 231 5.53 -16.46 3.61
CA ASP A 231 6.42 -16.35 2.46
C ASP A 231 6.88 -14.90 2.21
N VAL A 232 8.16 -14.77 1.85
CA VAL A 232 8.71 -13.53 1.27
C VAL A 232 8.48 -13.57 -0.24
N VAL A 233 7.75 -12.58 -0.77
CA VAL A 233 7.44 -12.51 -2.21
C VAL A 233 8.65 -12.08 -3.02
N ASP A 234 9.33 -11.05 -2.54
CA ASP A 234 10.49 -10.47 -3.22
C ASP A 234 11.31 -9.60 -2.27
N ALA A 235 12.54 -9.32 -2.68
CA ALA A 235 13.44 -8.40 -2.02
C ALA A 235 13.90 -7.29 -2.97
N ILE A 236 13.65 -6.06 -2.57
CA ILE A 236 13.98 -4.85 -3.33
C ILE A 236 15.27 -4.25 -2.77
N PRO A 237 16.31 -4.04 -3.61
CA PRO A 237 17.59 -3.51 -3.16
C PRO A 237 17.49 -2.04 -2.74
N CYS A 238 18.38 -1.63 -1.83
CA CYS A 238 18.53 -0.23 -1.45
C CYS A 238 19.16 0.57 -2.59
N CYS A 239 18.44 1.58 -3.07
CA CYS A 239 18.87 2.43 -4.19
C CYS A 239 18.98 3.89 -3.70
N CYS A 240 20.20 4.34 -3.40
CA CYS A 240 20.46 5.68 -2.87
C CYS A 240 20.12 6.79 -3.88
N ASP A 241 20.34 6.54 -5.16
CA ASP A 241 20.01 7.44 -6.27
C ASP A 241 18.51 7.79 -6.31
N ILE A 242 17.66 6.81 -5.99
CA ILE A 242 16.22 7.00 -5.84
C ILE A 242 15.92 7.83 -4.59
N GLN A 243 16.45 7.42 -3.43
CA GLN A 243 16.17 8.06 -2.14
C GLN A 243 16.56 9.55 -2.09
N PHE A 244 17.62 9.94 -2.80
CA PHE A 244 18.09 11.33 -2.83
C PHE A 244 17.64 12.09 -4.09
N SER A 245 16.78 11.49 -4.92
CA SER A 245 16.21 12.17 -6.08
C SER A 245 15.20 13.23 -5.65
N LYS A 246 15.40 14.47 -6.10
CA LYS A 246 14.43 15.58 -5.91
C LYS A 246 13.06 15.30 -6.58
N HIS A 247 12.97 14.24 -7.39
CA HIS A 247 11.83 13.89 -8.22
C HIS A 247 11.63 12.37 -8.26
N GLU A 248 11.55 11.71 -7.09
CA GLU A 248 11.30 10.26 -6.91
C GLU A 248 9.89 9.80 -7.38
N PHE A 249 9.33 10.47 -8.37
CA PHE A 249 8.00 10.24 -8.88
C PHE A 249 8.01 9.18 -9.99
N LEU A 250 7.35 8.04 -9.75
CA LEU A 250 7.14 6.95 -10.70
C LEU A 250 8.43 6.51 -11.41
N TYR A 251 9.48 6.30 -10.62
CA TYR A 251 10.82 5.95 -11.08
C TYR A 251 10.83 4.74 -12.04
N SER A 252 9.98 3.74 -11.78
CA SER A 252 9.88 2.51 -12.59
C SER A 252 9.39 2.75 -14.01
N ILE A 253 8.59 3.81 -14.22
CA ILE A 253 8.12 4.20 -15.55
C ILE A 253 9.21 5.01 -16.28
N ARG A 254 9.89 5.90 -15.56
CA ARG A 254 10.89 6.82 -16.13
C ARG A 254 12.24 6.16 -16.41
N HIS A 255 12.61 5.18 -15.61
CA HIS A 255 13.89 4.47 -15.67
C HIS A 255 13.66 2.95 -15.66
N PRO A 256 13.05 2.38 -16.70
CA PRO A 256 12.64 0.96 -16.70
C PRO A 256 13.81 -0.02 -16.57
N GLU A 257 15.00 0.37 -17.01
CA GLU A 257 16.22 -0.46 -16.94
C GLU A 257 16.92 -0.42 -15.58
N HIS A 258 16.52 0.49 -14.68
CA HIS A 258 17.13 0.59 -13.36
C HIS A 258 16.84 -0.65 -12.52
N ILE A 259 17.79 -1.03 -11.64
CA ILE A 259 17.69 -2.25 -10.83
C ILE A 259 16.41 -2.28 -9.96
N PHE A 260 16.07 -1.15 -9.34
CA PHE A 260 14.81 -1.00 -8.62
C PHE A 260 13.61 -1.31 -9.52
N SER A 261 13.55 -0.67 -10.69
CA SER A 261 12.43 -0.79 -11.63
C SER A 261 12.24 -2.22 -12.12
N ARG A 262 13.34 -2.91 -12.46
CA ARG A 262 13.32 -4.34 -12.83
C ARG A 262 12.80 -5.20 -11.68
N LYS A 263 13.26 -4.97 -10.46
CA LYS A 263 12.77 -5.67 -9.26
C LYS A 263 11.29 -5.38 -8.96
N VAL A 264 10.80 -4.14 -9.14
CA VAL A 264 9.36 -3.85 -9.00
C VAL A 264 8.55 -4.52 -10.12
N GLN A 265 9.07 -4.61 -11.34
CA GLN A 265 8.43 -5.37 -12.43
C GLN A 265 8.34 -6.87 -12.11
N GLU A 266 9.40 -7.47 -11.57
CA GLU A 266 9.39 -8.87 -11.07
C GLU A 266 8.37 -9.06 -9.96
N LEU A 267 8.39 -8.19 -8.94
CA LEU A 267 7.41 -8.19 -7.85
C LEU A 267 5.97 -8.12 -8.40
N SER A 268 5.71 -7.28 -9.41
CA SER A 268 4.39 -7.19 -10.05
C SER A 268 3.92 -8.52 -10.62
N LYS A 269 4.81 -9.28 -11.28
CA LYS A 269 4.50 -10.59 -11.85
C LYS A 269 4.28 -11.64 -10.76
N ARG A 270 5.10 -11.60 -9.69
CA ARG A 270 4.94 -12.51 -8.55
C ARG A 270 3.61 -12.29 -7.83
N ILE A 271 3.22 -11.03 -7.58
CA ILE A 271 1.92 -10.69 -6.97
C ILE A 271 0.75 -11.14 -7.86
N GLU A 272 0.84 -10.97 -9.18
CA GLU A 272 -0.18 -11.46 -10.12
C GLU A 272 -0.41 -12.97 -9.97
N ASN A 273 0.65 -13.76 -9.72
CA ASN A 273 0.58 -15.21 -9.52
C ASN A 273 0.03 -15.65 -8.14
N LEU A 274 -0.04 -14.74 -7.16
CA LEU A 274 -0.64 -15.02 -5.85
C LEU A 274 -2.17 -14.96 -5.87
N CYS A 275 -2.75 -14.43 -6.94
CA CYS A 275 -4.13 -13.98 -7.03
C CYS A 275 -4.99 -14.74 -8.05
#